data_AF-A0A1U9UV61-F1
#
_entry.id   AF-A0A1U9UV61-F1
#
_cell.length_a   1.000
_cell.length_b   1.000
_cell.length_c   1.000
_cell.angle_alpha   90.00
_cell.angle_beta   90.00
_cell.angle_gamma   90.00
#
_symmetry.space_group_name_H-M   'P 1'
#
loop_
_entity.id
_entity.type
_entity.pdbx_description
1 polymer ?
#
loop_
_entity_poly.entity_id
_entity_poly.type
_entity_poly.pdbx_seq_one_letter_code
_entity_poly.pdbx_strand_id
1 'polypeptide(L)' 'MMDDPVTHFDDLNTYALLDLILGLQNSSEGDRQFVISTCDEKLLQLARHKFRHLGAAAKFYRFQAIGAEGPMVSEISA' A
#
# COMPACT_ATOMS: atom_id res chain seq x y z
N MET A 1 -4.89 9.93 0.47
CA MET A 1 -4.88 8.88 1.50
C MET A 1 -6.13 8.03 1.30
N MET A 2 -6.00 6.70 1.33
CA MET A 2 -7.10 5.75 1.21
C MET A 2 -7.11 4.85 2.45
N ASP A 3 -8.28 4.67 3.06
CA ASP A 3 -8.48 3.85 4.25
C ASP A 3 -9.35 2.65 3.91
N ASP A 4 -8.80 1.45 4.04
CA ASP A 4 -9.41 0.16 3.70
C ASP A 4 -10.18 0.14 2.34
N PRO A 5 -9.51 0.47 1.21
CA PRO A 5 -10.18 0.68 -0.09
C PRO A 5 -10.79 -0.59 -0.73
N VAL A 6 -10.61 -1.77 -0.13
CA VAL A 6 -10.93 -3.08 -0.74
C VAL A 6 -11.94 -3.90 0.07
N THR A 7 -12.68 -3.30 1.00
CA THR A 7 -13.59 -4.01 1.92
C THR A 7 -14.63 -4.90 1.22
N HIS A 8 -14.94 -4.62 -0.05
CA HIS A 8 -15.86 -5.39 -0.89
C HIS A 8 -15.28 -5.79 -2.25
N PHE A 9 -13.96 -5.78 -2.41
CA PHE A 9 -13.32 -6.13 -3.68
C PHE A 9 -13.04 -7.62 -3.75
N ASP A 10 -13.20 -8.19 -4.93
CA ASP A 10 -12.58 -9.49 -5.24
C ASP A 10 -11.08 -9.30 -5.56
N ASP A 11 -10.38 -10.42 -5.72
CA ASP A 11 -8.93 -10.38 -6.01
C ASP A 11 -8.64 -9.62 -7.32
N LEU A 12 -9.50 -9.75 -8.34
CA LEU A 12 -9.32 -9.10 -9.64
C LEU A 12 -9.40 -7.57 -9.53
N ASN A 13 -10.42 -7.05 -8.86
CA ASN A 13 -10.59 -5.62 -8.65
C ASN A 13 -9.48 -5.05 -7.78
N THR A 14 -9.01 -5.82 -6.79
CA THR A 14 -7.86 -5.45 -5.98
C THR A 14 -6.61 -5.31 -6.83
N TYR A 15 -6.36 -6.26 -7.73
CA TYR A 15 -5.25 -6.20 -8.69
C TYR A 15 -5.35 -4.98 -9.61
N ALA A 16 -6.54 -4.74 -10.18
CA ALA A 16 -6.78 -3.61 -11.07
C ALA A 16 -6.55 -2.26 -10.38
N LEU A 17 -6.94 -2.13 -9.10
CA LEU A 17 -6.68 -0.94 -8.29
C LEU A 17 -5.18 -0.70 -8.11
N LEU A 18 -4.41 -1.74 -7.77
CA LEU A 18 -2.95 -1.63 -7.62
C LEU A 18 -2.27 -1.22 -8.94
N ASP A 19 -2.73 -1.76 -10.07
CA ASP A 19 -2.22 -1.39 -11.40
C ASP A 19 -2.57 0.06 -11.77
N LEU A 20 -3.76 0.54 -11.41
CA LEU A 20 -4.12 1.94 -11.59
C LEU A 20 -3.22 2.87 -10.77
N ILE A 21 -3.02 2.56 -9.49
CA ILE A 21 -2.14 3.35 -8.59
C ILE A 21 -0.72 3.40 -9.17
N LEU A 22 -0.22 2.28 -9.67
CA LEU A 22 1.08 2.20 -10.30
C LEU A 22 1.17 3.07 -11.57
N GLY A 23 0.15 3.00 -12.43
CA GLY A 23 0.08 3.83 -13.63
C GLY A 23 0.02 5.32 -13.32
N LEU A 24 -0.74 5.71 -12.29
CA LEU A 24 -0.83 7.10 -11.84
C LEU A 24 0.48 7.60 -11.23
N GLN A 25 1.20 6.75 -10.49
CA GLN A 25 2.50 7.10 -9.92
C GLN A 25 3.57 7.32 -11.00
N ASN A 26 3.51 6.60 -12.12
CA ASN A 26 4.43 6.76 -13.25
C ASN A 26 4.00 7.83 -14.26
N SER A 27 2.88 8.53 -14.01
CA SER A 27 2.39 9.55 -14.94
C SER A 27 3.29 10.79 -14.94
N SER A 28 3.40 11.46 -16.09
CA SER A 28 4.21 12.68 -16.24
C SER A 28 3.57 13.92 -15.61
N GLU A 29 2.38 13.81 -15.04
CA GLU A 29 1.63 14.92 -14.42
C GLU A 29 2.05 15.19 -12.97
N GLY A 30 3.36 15.21 -12.71
CA GLY A 30 3.95 15.56 -11.42
C GLY A 30 4.05 14.40 -10.42
N ASP A 31 4.79 14.65 -9.34
CA ASP A 31 5.04 13.66 -8.29
C ASP A 31 3.77 13.40 -7.47
N ARG A 32 3.31 12.14 -7.47
CA ARG A 32 2.13 11.70 -6.71
C ARG A 32 2.55 10.73 -5.61
N GLN A 33 2.12 11.03 -4.38
CA GLN A 33 2.29 10.12 -3.24
C GLN A 33 0.97 9.45 -2.90
N PHE A 34 0.97 8.12 -2.89
CA PHE A 34 -0.16 7.30 -2.43
C PHE A 34 0.14 6.76 -1.04
N VAL A 35 -0.83 6.90 -0.13
CA VAL A 35 -0.79 6.32 1.22
C VAL A 35 -2.05 5.50 1.39
N ILE A 36 -1.87 4.22 1.70
CA ILE A 36 -2.93 3.22 1.86
C ILE A 36 -2.81 2.65 3.27
N SER A 37 -3.84 2.80 4.09
CA SER A 37 -4.00 2.02 5.32
C SER A 37 -4.93 0.84 5.03
N THR A 38 -4.56 -0.34 5.55
CA THR A 38 -5.47 -1.47 5.50
C THR A 38 -5.27 -2.46 6.64
N CYS A 39 -6.35 -3.11 7.06
CA CYS A 39 -6.32 -4.28 7.92
C CYS A 39 -6.28 -5.61 7.13
N ASP A 40 -6.35 -5.56 5.80
CA ASP A 40 -6.36 -6.73 4.93
C ASP A 40 -4.93 -7.20 4.57
N GLU A 41 -4.55 -8.36 5.10
CA GLU A 41 -3.22 -8.96 4.84
C GLU A 41 -3.06 -9.39 3.37
N LYS A 42 -4.13 -9.81 2.68
CA LYS A 42 -4.04 -10.18 1.25
C LYS A 42 -3.70 -8.95 0.42
N LEU A 43 -4.38 -7.82 0.65
CA LEU A 43 -4.06 -6.57 -0.03
C LEU A 43 -2.60 -6.18 0.20
N LEU A 44 -2.11 -6.30 1.43
CA LEU A 44 -0.70 -6.04 1.75
C LEU A 44 0.25 -6.94 0.94
N GLN A 45 -0.01 -8.25 0.87
CA GLN A 45 0.83 -9.17 0.11
C GLN A 45 0.79 -8.89 -1.40
N LEU A 46 -0.39 -8.59 -1.94
CA LEU A 46 -0.56 -8.23 -3.35
C LEU A 46 0.19 -6.95 -3.69
N ALA A 47 0.07 -5.92 -2.85
CA ALA A 47 0.76 -4.65 -3.01
C ALA A 47 2.29 -4.83 -2.96
N ARG A 48 2.81 -5.62 -2.01
CA ARG A 48 4.24 -5.96 -1.94
C ARG A 48 4.74 -6.63 -3.22
N HIS A 49 3.98 -7.59 -3.73
CA HIS A 49 4.34 -8.26 -4.97
C HIS A 49 4.31 -7.32 -6.18
N LYS A 50 3.24 -6.53 -6.34
CA LYS A 50 3.06 -5.61 -7.46
C LYS A 50 4.06 -4.46 -7.46
N PHE A 51 4.30 -3.86 -6.30
CA PHE A 51 5.19 -2.69 -6.19
C PHE A 51 6.66 -3.05 -5.97
N ARG A 52 7.02 -4.34 -5.95
CA ARG A 52 8.41 -4.79 -5.76
C ARG A 52 9.40 -4.09 -6.68
N HIS A 53 9.02 -3.85 -7.94
CA HIS A 53 9.89 -3.23 -8.93
C HIS A 53 10.14 -1.72 -8.67
N LEU A 54 9.35 -1.08 -7.80
CA LEU A 54 9.54 0.32 -7.40
C LEU A 54 10.68 0.48 -6.38
N GLY A 55 11.17 -0.61 -5.79
CA GLY A 55 12.28 -0.59 -4.85
C GLY A 55 12.04 0.41 -3.70
N ALA A 56 12.97 1.33 -3.49
CA ALA A 56 12.92 2.32 -2.41
C ALA A 56 11.76 3.33 -2.51
N ALA A 57 11.09 3.42 -3.66
CA ALA A 57 9.92 4.29 -3.82
C ALA A 57 8.65 3.68 -3.20
N ALA A 58 8.61 2.36 -2.98
CA ALA A 58 7.51 1.69 -2.27
C ALA A 58 7.94 1.32 -0.85
N LYS A 59 7.26 1.88 0.15
CA LYS A 59 7.50 1.59 1.57
C LYS A 59 6.29 0.91 2.18
N PHE A 60 6.54 -0.09 3.02
CA PHE A 60 5.51 -0.86 3.68
C PHE A 60 5.72 -0.83 5.18
N TYR A 61 4.66 -0.55 5.93
CA TYR A 61 4.69 -0.49 7.37
C TYR A 61 3.66 -1.47 7.94
N ARG A 62 4.03 -2.14 9.03
CA ARG A 62 3.11 -2.96 9.82
C ARG A 62 2.92 -2.30 11.18
N PHE A 63 1.68 -2.02 11.51
CA PHE A 63 1.30 -1.61 12.85
C PHE A 63 1.53 -2.74 13.85
N GLN A 64 2.12 -2.44 14.99
CA GLN A 64 2.41 -3.42 16.03
C GLN A 64 1.53 -3.22 17.27
N ALA A 65 1.55 -2.02 17.86
CA ALA A 65 0.85 -1.71 19.10
C ALA A 65 0.73 -0.20 19.30
N ILE A 66 -0.09 0.22 20.28
CA ILE A 66 -0.07 1.59 20.80
C ILE A 66 0.78 1.60 22.07
N GLY A 67 1.91 2.30 22.03
CA GLY A 67 2.78 2.55 23.18
C GLY A 67 2.46 3.88 23.88
N ALA A 68 3.21 4.18 24.94
CA ALA A 68 3.06 5.43 25.70
C ALA A 68 3.29 6.70 24.85
N GLU A 69 4.17 6.61 23.85
CA GLU A 69 4.51 7.71 22.93
C GLU A 69 3.72 7.65 21.60
N GLY A 70 2.70 6.80 21.51
CA GLY A 70 1.87 6.63 20.32
C GLY A 70 2.10 5.32 19.54
N PRO A 71 1.71 5.26 18.26
CA PRO A 71 1.69 4.03 17.49
C PRO A 71 3.11 3.52 17.17
N MET A 72 3.35 2.25 17.48
CA MET A 72 4.57 1.53 17.14
C MET A 72 4.39 0.83 15.78
N VAL A 73 5.28 1.14 14.83
CA VAL A 73 5.26 0.57 13.48
C VAL A 73 6.62 -0.02 13.14
N SER A 74 6.63 -1.09 12.35
CA SER A 74 7.85 -1.66 11.75
C SER A 74 7.78 -1.57 10.25
N GLU A 75 8.86 -1.10 9.62
CA GLU A 75 9.02 -1.19 8.16
C GLU A 75 9.28 -2.64 7.76
N ILE A 76 8.62 -3.09 6.69
CA ILE A 76 8.76 -4.43 6.14
C ILE A 76 9.22 -4.33 4.68
N SER A 77 10.08 -5.24 4.24
CA SER A 77 10.58 -5.25 2.88
C SER A 77 9.47 -5.58 1.87
N ALA A 78 9.59 -5.07 0.64
CA ALA A 78 8.75 -5.48 -0.49
C ALA A 78 8.98 -6.94 -0.93
#